data_AF-A0AA90PSN1-F1
#
_entry.id   AF-A0AA90PSN1-F1
#
_cell.length_a   1.000
_cell.length_b   1.000
_cell.length_c   1.000
_cell.angle_alpha   90.00
_cell.angle_beta   90.00
_cell.angle_gamma   90.00
#
_symmetry.space_group_name_H-M   'P 1'
#
loop_
_entity.id
_entity.type
_entity.pdbx_description
1 polymer ?
#
loop_
_entity_poly.entity_id
_entity_poly.type
_entity_poly.pdbx_seq_one_letter_code
_entity_poly.pdbx_strand_id
1 'polypeptide(L)'
;MTPDVAVDLMVGALQIVMLMVLVLVVPGLITGLLVALVQAATQINEQTLSFLPRLLVTLLAVIVAGHWMTAYLMDYCVSVFQRAAALVG
;
A
#
# COMPACT_ATOMS: atom_id res chain seq x y z
N MET A 1 11.23 -10.73 26.59
CA MET A 1 10.11 -10.49 25.65
C MET A 1 8.92 -11.31 26.11
N THR A 2 7.79 -10.66 26.43
CA THR A 2 6.53 -11.37 26.65
C THR A 2 5.85 -11.67 25.30
N PRO A 3 5.02 -12.72 25.20
CA PRO A 3 4.27 -13.04 23.98
C PRO A 3 3.44 -11.85 23.45
N ASP A 4 2.90 -11.03 24.35
CA ASP A 4 2.09 -9.85 24.00
C ASP A 4 2.87 -8.82 23.20
N VAL A 5 4.13 -8.56 23.57
CA VAL A 5 4.99 -7.59 22.86
C VAL A 5 5.30 -8.05 21.43
N ALA A 6 5.46 -9.36 21.22
CA ALA A 6 5.68 -9.91 19.89
C ALA A 6 4.42 -9.77 19.01
N VAL A 7 3.24 -10.01 19.58
CA VAL A 7 1.96 -9.83 18.87
C VAL A 7 1.75 -8.38 18.49
N ASP A 8 1.98 -7.43 19.41
CA ASP A 8 1.82 -6.00 19.14
C ASP A 8 2.72 -5.51 18.00
N LEU A 9 3.95 -6.01 17.94
CA LEU A 9 4.89 -5.71 16.85
C LEU A 9 4.38 -6.22 15.50
N MET A 10 3.82 -7.43 15.48
CA MET A 10 3.28 -8.02 14.25
C MET A 10 2.03 -7.27 13.77
N VAL A 11 1.15 -6.88 14.68
CA VAL A 11 -0.04 -6.07 14.36
C VAL A 11 0.37 -4.72 13.79
N GLY A 12 1.34 -4.03 14.39
CA GLY A 12 1.86 -2.76 13.87
C GLY A 12 2.44 -2.89 12.47
N ALA A 13 3.23 -3.95 12.22
CA ALA A 13 3.77 -4.23 10.90
C ALA A 13 2.67 -4.49 9.86
N LEU A 14 1.67 -5.29 10.20
CA LEU A 14 0.52 -5.59 9.35
C LEU A 14 -0.29 -4.33 9.02
N GLN A 15 -0.50 -3.43 9.97
CA GLN A 15 -1.20 -2.17 9.75
C GLN A 15 -0.48 -1.29 8.73
N ILE A 16 0.85 -1.20 8.81
CA ILE A 16 1.65 -0.42 7.86
C ILE A 16 1.55 -1.02 6.46
N VAL A 17 1.74 -2.34 6.34
CA VAL A 17 1.60 -3.04 5.05
C VAL A 17 0.21 -2.82 4.46
N MET A 18 -0.84 -2.96 5.27
CA MET A 18 -2.22 -2.78 4.83
C MET A 18 -2.45 -1.35 4.30
N LEU A 19 -1.98 -0.34 5.02
CA LEU A 19 -2.11 1.06 4.63
C LEU A 19 -1.34 1.37 3.34
N MET A 20 -0.12 0.84 3.19
CA MET A 20 0.68 1.01 1.99
C MET A 20 0.03 0.36 0.76
N VAL A 21 -0.46 -0.87 0.92
CA VAL A 21 -1.18 -1.58 -0.15
C VAL A 21 -2.44 -0.81 -0.54
N LEU A 22 -3.21 -0.31 0.43
CA LEU A 22 -4.43 0.44 0.16
C LEU A 22 -4.15 1.68 -0.69
N VAL A 23 -3.15 2.48 -0.30
CA VAL A 23 -2.78 3.73 -1.00
C VAL A 23 -2.33 3.47 -2.44
N LEU A 24 -1.63 2.36 -2.69
CA LEU A 24 -1.15 2.03 -4.04
C LEU A 24 -2.19 1.33 -4.91
N VAL A 25 -3.02 0.47 -4.34
CA VAL A 25 -3.92 -0.42 -5.08
C VAL A 25 -5.28 0.21 -5.31
N VAL A 26 -5.84 0.92 -4.32
CA VAL A 26 -7.21 1.50 -4.44
C VAL A 26 -7.36 2.44 -5.63
N PRO A 27 -6.42 3.39 -5.90
CA PRO A 27 -6.53 4.25 -7.08
C PRO A 27 -6.54 3.45 -8.40
N GLY A 28 -5.73 2.40 -8.48
CA GLY A 28 -5.70 1.50 -9.62
C GLY A 28 -6.98 0.68 -9.77
N LEU A 29 -7.58 0.22 -8.67
CA LEU A 29 -8.86 -0.48 -8.67
C LEU A 29 -10.01 0.42 -9.14
N ILE A 30 -10.09 1.66 -8.63
CA ILE A 30 -11.09 2.64 -9.05
C ILE A 30 -10.96 2.90 -10.54
N THR A 31 -9.75 3.13 -11.02
CA THR A 31 -9.48 3.36 -12.45
C THR A 31 -9.85 2.15 -13.29
N GLY A 32 -9.49 0.94 -12.84
CA GLY A 32 -9.84 -0.30 -13.51
C GLY A 32 -11.35 -0.52 -13.60
N LEU A 33 -12.08 -0.18 -12.54
CA LEU A 33 -13.54 -0.27 -12.50
C LEU A 33 -14.18 0.73 -13.48
N LEU A 34 -13.71 1.98 -13.50
CA LEU A 34 -14.20 3.01 -14.42
C LEU A 34 -13.99 2.59 -15.88
N VAL A 35 -12.80 2.07 -16.21
CA VAL A 35 -12.51 1.60 -17.57
C VAL A 35 -13.37 0.39 -17.93
N ALA A 36 -13.58 -0.55 -17.01
CA ALA A 36 -14.44 -1.72 -17.25
C ALA A 36 -15.90 -1.31 -17.52
N LEU A 37 -16.41 -0.27 -16.84
CA LEU A 37 -17.75 0.27 -17.10
C LEU A 37 -17.85 0.87 -18.51
N VAL A 38 -16.84 1.62 -18.94
CA VAL A 38 -16.79 2.18 -20.30
C VAL A 38 -16.71 1.07 -21.35
N GLN A 39 -15.84 0.08 -21.13
CA GLN A 39 -15.70 -1.09 -22.01
C GLN A 39 -17.02 -1.84 -22.17
N ALA A 40 -17.74 -2.06 -21.06
CA ALA A 40 -19.06 -2.69 -21.08
C ALA A 40 -20.10 -1.84 -21.83
N ALA A 41 -20.10 -0.52 -21.63
CA ALA A 41 -21.04 0.40 -22.27
C ALA A 41 -20.82 0.50 -23.79
N THR A 42 -19.57 0.46 -24.26
CA THR A 42 -19.23 0.59 -25.68
C THR A 42 -19.00 -0.74 -26.40
N GLN A 43 -19.14 -1.88 -25.71
CA GLN A 43 -18.85 -3.22 -26.23
C GLN A 43 -17.40 -3.38 -26.75
N ILE A 44 -16.45 -2.59 -26.25
CA ILE A 44 -15.04 -2.70 -26.60
C ILE A 44 -14.35 -3.63 -25.60
N ASN A 45 -13.90 -4.80 -26.04
CA ASN A 45 -13.23 -5.80 -25.19
C ASN A 45 -11.73 -5.91 -25.50
N GLU A 46 -11.03 -4.77 -25.47
CA GLU A 46 -9.58 -4.70 -25.67
C GLU A 46 -8.85 -4.80 -24.33
N GLN A 47 -8.16 -5.92 -24.10
CA GLN A 47 -7.48 -6.20 -22.83
C GLN A 47 -6.39 -5.16 -22.48
N THR A 48 -5.76 -4.55 -23.48
CA THR A 48 -4.72 -3.52 -23.28
C THR A 48 -5.28 -2.20 -22.76
N LEU A 49 -6.52 -1.87 -23.11
CA LEU A 49 -7.19 -0.61 -22.76
C LEU A 49 -7.50 -0.55 -21.25
N SER A 50 -7.73 -1.69 -20.59
CA SER A 50 -7.94 -1.74 -19.13
C SER A 50 -6.63 -1.75 -18.34
N PHE A 51 -5.54 -2.25 -18.94
CA PHE A 51 -4.23 -2.35 -18.30
C PHE A 51 -3.50 -1.00 -18.20
N LEU A 52 -3.39 -0.26 -19.32
CA LEU A 52 -2.56 0.94 -19.39
C LEU A 52 -3.01 2.06 -18.43
N PRO A 53 -4.30 2.44 -18.34
CA PRO A 53 -4.74 3.48 -17.41
C PRO A 53 -4.49 3.10 -15.95
N ARG A 54 -4.72 1.83 -15.59
CA ARG A 54 -4.46 1.31 -14.24
C ARG A 54 -2.97 1.42 -13.90
N LEU A 55 -2.10 1.03 -14.82
CA LEU A 55 -0.65 1.12 -14.63
C LEU A 55 -0.21 2.57 -14.37
N LEU A 56 -0.65 3.51 -15.21
CA LEU A 56 -0.29 4.92 -15.07
C LEU A 56 -0.74 5.50 -13.73
N VAL A 57 -1.96 5.17 -13.28
CA VAL A 57 -2.48 5.64 -11.99
C VAL A 57 -1.72 5.03 -10.82
N THR A 58 -1.37 3.73 -10.87
CA THR A 58 -0.55 3.11 -9.82
C THR A 58 0.86 3.72 -9.78
N LEU A 59 1.49 3.97 -10.93
CA LEU A 59 2.79 4.65 -10.97
C LEU A 59 2.71 6.07 -10.39
N LEU A 60 1.65 6.80 -10.70
CA LEU A 60 1.42 8.13 -10.14
C LEU A 60 1.20 8.08 -8.62
N ALA A 61 0.46 7.08 -8.13
CA ALA A 61 0.29 6.85 -6.70
C ALA A 61 1.65 6.59 -6.01
N VAL A 62 2.54 5.80 -6.62
CA VAL A 62 3.91 5.59 -6.10
C VAL A 62 4.70 6.89 -6.08
N ILE A 63 4.63 7.72 -7.12
CA ILE A 63 5.37 9.00 -7.18
C ILE A 63 4.90 9.95 -6.09
N VAL A 64 3.58 10.08 -5.91
CA VAL A 64 2.97 11.02 -4.95
C VAL A 64 3.13 10.51 -3.51
N ALA A 65 2.84 9.24 -3.25
CA ALA A 65 2.87 8.66 -1.92
C ALA A 65 4.26 8.15 -1.49
N GLY A 66 5.19 7.97 -2.42
CA GLY A 66 6.46 7.27 -2.17
C GLY A 66 7.33 7.91 -1.09
N HIS A 67 7.43 9.24 -1.08
CA HIS A 67 8.18 9.97 -0.05
C HIS A 67 7.57 9.73 1.34
N TRP A 68 6.26 9.92 1.47
CA TRP A 68 5.54 9.72 2.73
C TRP A 68 5.57 8.26 3.20
N MET A 69 5.38 7.29 2.30
CA MET A 69 5.45 5.86 2.61
C MET A 69 6.83 5.48 3.15
N THR A 70 7.89 6.04 2.58
CA THR A 70 9.27 5.77 3.01
C THR A 70 9.55 6.38 4.39
N ALA A 71 9.08 7.60 4.64
CA ALA A 71 9.16 8.23 5.96
C ALA A 71 8.44 7.38 7.02
N TYR A 72 7.20 6.97 6.73
CA TYR A 72 6.38 6.17 7.64
C TYR A 72 7.03 4.80 7.96
N LEU A 73 7.67 4.17 6.97
CA LEU A 73 8.41 2.93 7.18
C LEU A 73 9.66 3.15 8.04
N MET A 74 10.42 4.21 7.79
CA MET A 74 11.59 4.55 8.59
C MET A 74 11.21 4.81 10.05
N ASP A 75 10.16 5.60 10.29
CA ASP A 75 9.67 5.90 11.64
C ASP A 75 9.31 4.61 12.38
N TYR A 76 8.63 3.69 11.71
CA TYR A 76 8.34 2.40 12.29
C TYR A 76 9.60 1.60 12.60
N CYS A 77 10.54 1.48 11.66
CA CYS A 77 11.80 0.78 11.87
C CYS A 77 12.56 1.34 13.08
N VAL A 78 12.69 2.67 13.19
CA VAL A 78 13.33 3.32 14.34
C VAL A 78 12.61 2.97 15.64
N SER A 79 11.27 3.01 15.64
CA SER A 79 10.48 2.64 16.82
C SER A 79 10.69 1.18 17.26
N VAL A 80 10.85 0.26 16.30
CA VAL A 80 11.14 -1.15 16.59
C VAL A 80 12.50 -1.29 17.26
N PHE A 81 13.54 -0.62 16.75
CA PHE A 81 14.88 -0.66 17.34
C PHE A 81 14.90 -0.05 18.75
N GLN A 82 14.18 1.05 18.97
CA GLN A 82 14.06 1.66 20.30
C GLN A 82 13.37 0.71 21.31
N ARG A 83 12.28 0.06 20.90
CA ARG A 83 11.59 -0.94 21.72
C ARG A 83 12.48 -2.15 22.01
N ALA A 84 13.26 -2.60 21.02
CA ALA A 84 14.19 -3.71 21.20
C ALA A 84 15.29 -3.36 22.23
N ALA A 85 15.86 -2.16 22.16
CA ALA A 85 16.87 -1.71 23.13
C ALA A 85 16.30 -1.65 24.56
N ALA A 86 15.08 -1.16 24.75
CA ALA A 86 14.40 -1.08 26.04
C ALA A 86 13.99 -2.43 26.64
N LEU A 87 14.00 -3.52 25.86
CA LEU A 87 13.71 -4.88 26.32
C LEU A 87 14.96 -5.66 26.73
N VAL A 88 16.14 -5.17 26.33
CA VAL A 88 17.45 -5.77 26.61
C VAL A 88 18.15 -5.06 27.77
N GLY A 89 17.92 -3.75 27.94
CA GLY A 89 18.28 -2.99 29.14
C GLY A 89 17.26 -3.14 30.26
#